data_AF-A0A0S7YDQ5-F1
#
_entry.id   AF-A0A0S7YDQ5-F1
#
_cell.length_a   1.000
_cell.length_b   1.000
_cell.length_c   1.000
_cell.angle_alpha   90.00
_cell.angle_beta   90.00
_cell.angle_gamma   90.00
#
_symmetry.space_group_name_H-M   'P 1'
#
loop_
_entity.id
_entity.type
_entity.pdbx_description
1 polymer ?
#
loop_
_entity_poly.entity_id
_entity_poly.type
_entity_poly.pdbx_seq_one_letter_code
_entity_poly.pdbx_strand_id
1 'polypeptide(L)'
;MLASAAAPGAAAPGPKAKRPANPAFGPIEDAPGLPRALLIGDSISIAYTLPTRKLLEGKVNVHRPPTNCGPTTNGLRNLDAWLGDGKWDVIHFNWGLHDLKYIDEKGNRVPPEKGKIQVPVDQYEKNLDTLVKRLKETGARLVWASTTPVPEGASGRIKGDSARYNAAAKKVMDAGGVLTDDLYALAKPRLKEIQRPADVHFTKEGSDALAQQVAASILKALQGK
;
A
#
# COMPACT_ATOMS: atom_id res chain seq x y z
N MET A 1 -43.68 6.69 55.33
CA MET A 1 -42.81 5.65 54.74
C MET A 1 -42.81 5.84 53.23
N LEU A 2 -41.70 6.26 52.64
CA LEU A 2 -41.44 6.12 51.20
C LEU A 2 -39.92 6.08 51.03
N ALA A 3 -39.37 4.87 50.88
CA ALA A 3 -37.96 4.62 50.61
C ALA A 3 -37.73 4.68 49.09
N SER A 4 -36.81 5.53 48.66
CA SER A 4 -36.38 5.63 47.27
C SER A 4 -35.37 4.52 46.96
N ALA A 5 -35.71 3.61 46.05
CA ALA A 5 -34.81 2.57 45.56
C ALA A 5 -33.87 3.15 44.48
N ALA A 6 -32.56 3.04 44.69
CA ALA A 6 -31.55 3.38 43.70
C ALA A 6 -31.41 2.24 42.67
N ALA A 7 -31.41 2.60 41.38
CA ALA A 7 -31.20 1.65 40.28
C ALA A 7 -29.71 1.21 40.20
N PRO A 8 -29.42 -0.06 39.86
CA PRO A 8 -28.05 -0.56 39.78
C PRO A 8 -27.33 0.03 38.55
N GLY A 9 -26.12 0.53 38.78
CA GLY A 9 -25.25 1.10 37.75
C GLY A 9 -24.81 0.05 36.72
N ALA A 10 -24.87 0.43 35.44
CA ALA A 10 -24.39 -0.39 34.34
C ALA A 10 -22.88 -0.66 34.47
N ALA A 11 -22.52 -1.94 34.43
CA ALA A 11 -21.12 -2.37 34.45
C ALA A 11 -20.37 -1.88 33.20
N ALA A 12 -19.14 -1.40 33.40
CA ALA A 12 -18.26 -0.97 32.32
C ALA A 12 -17.92 -2.14 31.37
N PRO A 13 -17.80 -1.88 30.05
CA PRO A 13 -17.47 -2.94 29.08
C PRO A 13 -16.06 -3.48 29.34
N GLY A 14 -15.95 -4.81 29.39
CA GLY A 14 -14.69 -5.51 29.57
C GLY A 14 -13.67 -5.27 28.45
N PRO A 15 -12.39 -5.59 28.69
CA PRO A 15 -11.31 -5.35 27.72
C PRO A 15 -11.57 -6.08 26.41
N LYS A 16 -11.53 -5.33 25.29
CA LYS A 16 -11.68 -5.88 23.93
C LYS A 16 -10.56 -6.90 23.67
N ALA A 17 -10.92 -8.12 23.28
CA ALA A 17 -9.98 -9.15 22.88
C ALA A 17 -8.98 -8.61 21.84
N LYS A 18 -7.68 -8.89 22.02
CA LYS A 18 -6.63 -8.48 21.07
C LYS A 18 -6.93 -9.11 19.71
N ARG A 19 -7.09 -8.27 18.68
CA ARG A 19 -7.26 -8.75 17.31
C ARG A 19 -6.05 -9.62 16.92
N PRO A 20 -6.26 -10.75 16.23
CA PRO A 20 -5.16 -11.58 15.76
C PRO A 20 -4.24 -10.75 14.85
N ALA A 21 -2.94 -11.03 14.91
CA ALA A 21 -1.94 -10.37 14.08
C ALA A 21 -2.25 -10.61 12.60
N ASN A 22 -2.08 -9.59 11.75
CA ASN A 22 -2.37 -9.73 10.33
C ASN A 22 -1.35 -10.69 9.67
N PRO A 23 -1.76 -11.82 9.08
CA PRO A 23 -0.84 -12.80 8.51
C PRO A 23 0.04 -12.24 7.37
N ALA A 24 -0.35 -11.14 6.72
CA ALA A 24 0.51 -10.46 5.76
C ALA A 24 1.84 -9.99 6.39
N PHE A 25 1.84 -9.66 7.69
CA PHE A 25 3.02 -9.22 8.44
C PHE A 25 3.82 -10.37 9.07
N GLY A 26 3.38 -11.62 8.89
CA GLY A 26 4.14 -12.77 9.36
C GLY A 26 5.51 -12.82 8.70
N PRO A 27 6.55 -13.29 9.44
CA PRO A 27 7.86 -13.52 8.87
C PRO A 27 7.79 -14.55 7.74
N ILE A 28 8.72 -14.46 6.80
CA ILE A 28 8.87 -15.40 5.70
C ILE A 28 10.26 -16.01 5.81
N GLU A 29 10.30 -17.33 5.84
CA GLU A 29 11.51 -18.11 5.68
C GLU A 29 11.77 -18.31 4.19
N ASP A 30 12.99 -18.03 3.75
CA ASP A 30 13.37 -18.17 2.35
C ASP A 30 13.46 -19.65 1.98
N ALA A 31 12.74 -20.06 0.94
CA ALA A 31 13.03 -21.32 0.28
C ALA A 31 14.38 -21.20 -0.47
N PRO A 32 15.35 -22.09 -0.22
CA PRO A 32 16.67 -22.02 -0.85
C PRO A 32 16.59 -22.03 -2.37
N GLY A 33 17.44 -21.22 -3.02
CA GLY A 33 17.54 -21.16 -4.48
C GLY A 33 16.44 -20.37 -5.19
N LEU A 34 15.43 -19.87 -4.48
CA LEU A 34 14.40 -19.00 -5.07
C LEU A 34 14.79 -17.52 -4.97
N PRO A 35 14.43 -16.69 -5.98
CA PRO A 35 14.62 -15.25 -5.92
C PRO A 35 13.76 -14.62 -4.81
N ARG A 36 14.18 -13.45 -4.33
CA ARG A 36 13.53 -12.66 -3.29
C ARG A 36 12.89 -11.41 -3.87
N ALA A 37 11.62 -11.21 -3.56
CA ALA A 37 10.88 -10.00 -3.89
C ALA A 37 10.44 -9.28 -2.62
N LEU A 38 10.62 -7.96 -2.57
CA LEU A 38 10.11 -7.10 -1.49
C LEU A 38 8.90 -6.30 -1.98
N LEU A 39 7.77 -6.43 -1.29
CA LEU A 39 6.59 -5.59 -1.48
C LEU A 39 6.60 -4.40 -0.50
N ILE A 40 6.72 -3.18 -1.02
CA ILE A 40 6.60 -1.95 -0.23
C ILE A 40 5.29 -1.25 -0.61
N GLY A 41 4.39 -1.04 0.35
CA GLY A 41 3.16 -0.32 0.06
C GLY A 41 2.21 -0.21 1.24
N ASP A 42 1.06 0.38 0.95
CA ASP A 42 0.06 0.75 1.96
C ASP A 42 -0.96 -0.37 2.24
N SER A 43 -2.15 -0.01 2.72
CA SER A 43 -3.22 -0.95 3.03
C SER A 43 -3.74 -1.71 1.81
N ILE A 44 -3.61 -1.18 0.60
CA ILE A 44 -3.96 -1.90 -0.62
C ILE A 44 -2.99 -3.07 -0.82
N SER A 45 -1.69 -2.83 -0.65
CA SER A 45 -0.69 -3.89 -0.77
C SER A 45 -0.78 -4.95 0.32
N ILE A 46 -1.17 -4.56 1.53
CA ILE A 46 -1.49 -5.50 2.62
C ILE A 46 -2.56 -6.49 2.17
N ALA A 47 -3.63 -6.01 1.52
CA ALA A 47 -4.75 -6.85 1.13
C ALA A 47 -4.35 -7.89 0.06
N TYR A 48 -3.52 -7.51 -0.91
CA TYR A 48 -3.08 -8.44 -1.96
C TYR A 48 -1.82 -9.26 -1.60
N THR A 49 -1.15 -8.99 -0.47
CA THR A 49 0.12 -9.67 -0.10
C THR A 49 -0.03 -11.20 -0.06
N LEU A 50 -1.04 -11.72 0.64
CA LEU A 50 -1.23 -13.16 0.81
C LEU A 50 -1.63 -13.88 -0.49
N PRO A 51 -2.60 -13.39 -1.29
CA PRO A 51 -2.87 -14.00 -2.59
C PRO A 51 -1.67 -13.90 -3.54
N THR A 52 -0.87 -12.82 -3.51
CA THR A 52 0.38 -12.74 -4.29
C THR A 52 1.38 -13.81 -3.87
N ARG A 53 1.59 -14.01 -2.55
CA ARG A 53 2.43 -15.10 -2.02
C ARG A 53 1.97 -16.46 -2.52
N LYS A 54 0.66 -16.74 -2.45
CA LYS A 54 0.09 -18.01 -2.95
C LYS A 54 0.35 -18.23 -4.43
N LEU A 55 0.22 -17.19 -5.26
CA LEU A 55 0.46 -17.28 -6.71
C LEU A 55 1.94 -17.50 -7.06
N LEU A 56 2.84 -17.08 -6.18
CA LEU A 56 4.30 -17.16 -6.33
C LEU A 56 4.94 -18.28 -5.48
N GLU A 57 4.14 -19.13 -4.87
CA GLU A 57 4.60 -20.29 -4.11
C GLU A 57 5.48 -21.19 -4.98
N GLY A 58 6.63 -21.60 -4.42
CA GLY A 58 7.65 -22.37 -5.15
C GLY A 58 8.38 -21.62 -6.26
N LYS A 59 8.15 -20.31 -6.43
CA LYS A 59 8.76 -19.49 -7.49
C LYS A 59 9.54 -18.29 -6.96
N VAL A 60 9.03 -17.60 -5.94
CA VAL A 60 9.63 -16.37 -5.39
C VAL A 60 9.36 -16.29 -3.89
N ASN A 61 10.39 -15.97 -3.10
CA ASN A 61 10.25 -15.60 -1.69
C ASN A 61 9.72 -14.16 -1.61
N VAL A 62 8.44 -13.97 -1.26
CA VAL A 62 7.79 -12.65 -1.27
C VAL A 62 7.69 -12.07 0.15
N HIS A 63 8.47 -11.04 0.41
CA HIS A 63 8.57 -10.34 1.69
C HIS A 63 7.78 -9.03 1.67
N ARG A 64 7.51 -8.50 2.86
CA ARG A 64 7.05 -7.12 3.05
C ARG A 64 7.51 -6.58 4.39
N PRO A 65 7.62 -5.25 4.56
CA PRO A 65 7.71 -4.66 5.89
C PRO A 65 6.46 -5.03 6.73
N PRO A 66 6.60 -5.37 8.03
CA PRO A 66 5.48 -5.72 8.91
C PRO A 66 4.69 -4.48 9.36
N THR A 67 4.45 -3.55 8.44
CA THR A 67 3.77 -2.29 8.67
C THR A 67 3.02 -1.84 7.42
N ASN A 68 2.08 -0.90 7.59
CA ASN A 68 1.57 -0.11 6.48
C ASN A 68 2.62 0.95 6.13
N CYS A 69 3.19 0.89 4.91
CA CYS A 69 4.28 1.78 4.52
C CYS A 69 3.84 3.24 4.37
N GLY A 70 2.52 3.49 4.23
CA GLY A 70 1.94 4.82 4.36
C GLY A 70 2.34 5.78 3.24
N PRO A 71 2.54 7.08 3.53
CA PRO A 71 2.92 8.09 2.54
C PRO A 71 4.41 8.03 2.19
N THR A 72 4.82 8.70 1.11
CA THR A 72 6.24 8.84 0.72
C THR A 72 7.12 9.41 1.83
N THR A 73 6.61 10.32 2.67
CA THR A 73 7.35 10.86 3.83
C THR A 73 7.72 9.79 4.85
N ASN A 74 6.92 8.72 4.94
CA ASN A 74 7.25 7.58 5.79
C ASN A 74 8.28 6.67 5.13
N GLY A 75 8.22 6.53 3.80
CA GLY A 75 9.28 5.91 3.01
C GLY A 75 10.62 6.58 3.24
N LEU A 76 10.69 7.91 3.15
CA LEU A 76 11.95 8.65 3.33
C LEU A 76 12.61 8.41 4.68
N ARG A 77 11.82 8.15 5.73
CA ARG A 77 12.35 7.90 7.08
C ARG A 77 12.76 6.45 7.33
N ASN A 78 12.13 5.49 6.65
CA ASN A 78 12.20 4.08 7.05
C ASN A 78 12.69 3.14 5.94
N LEU A 79 12.92 3.65 4.72
CA LEU A 79 13.25 2.79 3.59
C LEU A 79 14.45 1.90 3.87
N ASP A 80 15.51 2.42 4.48
CA ASP A 80 16.69 1.61 4.83
C ASP A 80 16.36 0.45 5.77
N ALA A 81 15.53 0.70 6.80
CA ALA A 81 15.08 -0.35 7.71
C ALA A 81 14.19 -1.38 7.01
N TRP A 82 13.41 -0.97 6.01
CA TRP A 82 12.55 -1.87 5.22
C TRP A 82 13.33 -2.71 4.22
N LEU A 83 14.39 -2.15 3.65
CA LEU A 83 15.34 -2.88 2.80
C LEU A 83 16.12 -3.90 3.63
N GLY A 84 16.52 -3.51 4.85
CA GLY A 84 17.34 -4.33 5.74
C GLY A 84 18.66 -4.77 5.09
N ASP A 85 19.23 -5.86 5.58
CA ASP A 85 20.49 -6.41 5.06
C ASP A 85 20.28 -7.39 3.88
N GLY A 86 19.03 -7.56 3.46
CA GLY A 86 18.66 -8.53 2.44
C GLY A 86 19.05 -8.09 1.03
N LYS A 87 19.59 -9.02 0.24
CA LYS A 87 19.69 -8.85 -1.22
C LYS A 87 18.33 -9.10 -1.84
N TRP A 88 17.84 -8.16 -2.65
CA TRP A 88 16.54 -8.23 -3.32
C TRP A 88 16.74 -8.43 -4.82
N ASP A 89 16.04 -9.40 -5.40
CA ASP A 89 16.02 -9.59 -6.85
C ASP A 89 15.02 -8.63 -7.51
N VAL A 90 13.88 -8.42 -6.85
CA VAL A 90 12.82 -7.48 -7.26
C VAL A 90 12.36 -6.66 -6.06
N ILE A 91 12.14 -5.37 -6.27
CA ILE A 91 11.39 -4.53 -5.33
C ILE A 91 10.16 -4.01 -6.06
N HIS A 92 8.98 -4.47 -5.63
CA HIS A 92 7.69 -3.98 -6.09
C HIS A 92 7.16 -2.98 -5.08
N PHE A 93 6.90 -1.74 -5.50
CA PHE A 93 6.59 -0.67 -4.57
C PHE A 93 5.47 0.26 -5.03
N ASN A 94 4.74 0.80 -4.07
CA ASN A 94 3.74 1.85 -4.26
C ASN A 94 3.74 2.87 -3.09
N TRP A 95 3.56 4.13 -3.45
CA TRP A 95 3.08 5.21 -2.58
C TRP A 95 2.04 6.01 -3.37
N GLY A 96 1.13 6.72 -2.68
CA GLY A 96 0.14 7.53 -3.37
C GLY A 96 -1.13 7.80 -2.56
N LEU A 97 -1.90 6.76 -2.20
CA LEU A 97 -3.20 6.99 -1.52
C LEU A 97 -3.06 7.68 -0.15
N HIS A 98 -1.95 7.47 0.54
CA HIS A 98 -1.65 8.15 1.80
C HIS A 98 -1.07 9.56 1.60
N ASP A 99 -0.49 9.84 0.43
CA ASP A 99 0.05 11.15 0.06
C ASP A 99 -1.10 12.12 -0.33
N LEU A 100 -2.03 11.63 -1.14
CA LEU A 100 -3.15 12.41 -1.68
C LEU A 100 -4.34 12.59 -0.71
N LYS A 101 -4.30 11.99 0.50
CA LYS A 101 -5.40 12.13 1.46
C LYS A 101 -5.34 13.46 2.19
N TYR A 102 -6.49 13.94 2.63
CA TYR A 102 -6.64 15.14 3.44
C TYR A 102 -6.52 14.83 4.92
N ILE A 103 -5.76 15.65 5.64
CA ILE A 103 -5.49 15.51 7.07
C ILE A 103 -5.72 16.82 7.84
N ASP A 104 -6.09 16.69 9.11
CA ASP A 104 -6.09 17.79 10.07
C ASP A 104 -4.67 18.09 10.59
N GLU A 105 -4.54 19.07 11.48
CA GLU A 105 -3.26 19.44 12.11
C GLU A 105 -2.65 18.31 12.95
N LYS A 106 -3.46 17.36 13.41
CA LYS A 106 -3.04 16.19 14.18
C LYS A 106 -2.67 14.99 13.29
N GLY A 107 -2.79 15.13 11.97
CA GLY A 107 -2.51 14.07 11.01
C GLY A 107 -3.65 13.05 10.82
N ASN A 108 -4.83 13.29 11.39
CA ASN A 108 -5.98 12.42 11.21
C ASN A 108 -6.60 12.65 9.84
N ARG A 109 -7.08 11.58 9.20
CA ARG A 109 -7.82 11.71 7.93
C ARG A 109 -9.13 12.46 8.19
N VAL A 110 -9.36 13.53 7.44
CA VAL A 110 -10.57 14.37 7.50
C VAL A 110 -11.12 14.62 6.11
N PRO A 111 -12.39 15.04 5.97
CA PRO A 111 -12.94 15.50 4.70
C PRO A 111 -12.11 16.65 4.07
N PRO A 112 -12.06 16.76 2.72
CA PRO A 112 -11.24 17.76 2.04
C PRO A 112 -11.47 19.21 2.49
N GLU A 113 -12.71 19.57 2.81
CA GLU A 113 -13.10 20.91 3.26
C GLU A 113 -12.63 21.25 4.69
N LYS A 114 -12.12 20.26 5.44
CA LYS A 114 -11.67 20.41 6.84
C LYS A 114 -10.17 20.18 7.03
N GLY A 115 -9.42 19.98 5.95
CA GLY A 115 -8.02 19.60 6.04
C GLY A 115 -7.20 20.06 4.87
N LYS A 116 -5.94 19.64 4.87
CA LYS A 116 -5.00 19.87 3.78
C LYS A 116 -4.51 18.54 3.23
N ILE A 117 -4.13 18.53 1.96
CA ILE A 117 -3.44 17.39 1.34
C ILE A 117 -2.21 17.04 2.18
N GLN A 118 -2.02 15.75 2.51
CA GLN A 118 -0.94 15.30 3.37
C GLN A 118 0.45 15.52 2.73
N VAL A 119 0.61 15.17 1.45
CA VAL A 119 1.82 15.45 0.68
C VAL A 119 1.41 16.05 -0.66
N PRO A 120 1.63 17.36 -0.88
CA PRO A 120 1.39 18.01 -2.16
C PRO A 120 2.08 17.28 -3.32
N VAL A 121 1.48 17.28 -4.51
CA VAL A 121 1.92 16.45 -5.64
C VAL A 121 3.36 16.74 -6.10
N ASP A 122 3.80 17.99 -6.02
CA ASP A 122 5.16 18.43 -6.33
C ASP A 122 6.17 17.90 -5.29
N GLN A 123 5.80 17.91 -4.01
CA GLN A 123 6.62 17.31 -2.96
C GLN A 123 6.63 15.78 -3.06
N TYR A 124 5.50 15.17 -3.43
CA TYR A 124 5.41 13.74 -3.71
C TYR A 124 6.35 13.32 -4.85
N GLU A 125 6.40 14.09 -5.94
CA GLU A 125 7.34 13.86 -7.06
C GLU A 125 8.80 13.89 -6.58
N LYS A 126 9.18 14.93 -5.80
CA LYS A 126 10.53 15.05 -5.20
C LYS A 126 10.86 13.91 -4.23
N ASN A 127 9.89 13.50 -3.42
CA ASN A 127 10.08 12.38 -2.50
C ASN A 127 10.31 11.08 -3.27
N LEU A 128 9.52 10.82 -4.32
CA LEU A 128 9.70 9.64 -5.17
C LEU A 128 11.06 9.65 -5.86
N ASP A 129 11.54 10.79 -6.35
CA ASP A 129 12.89 10.87 -6.95
C ASP A 129 13.97 10.42 -5.96
N THR A 130 13.91 10.92 -4.72
CA THR A 130 14.82 10.48 -3.64
C THR A 130 14.68 8.99 -3.34
N LEU A 131 13.45 8.49 -3.21
CA LEU A 131 13.18 7.07 -2.90
C LEU A 131 13.65 6.15 -4.02
N VAL A 132 13.40 6.50 -5.28
CA VAL A 132 13.81 5.70 -6.45
C VAL A 132 15.33 5.66 -6.57
N LYS A 133 16.02 6.79 -6.37
CA LYS A 133 17.49 6.81 -6.32
C LYS A 133 18.02 5.84 -5.27
N ARG A 134 17.47 5.88 -4.05
CA ARG A 134 17.88 4.96 -2.99
C ARG A 134 17.57 3.50 -3.31
N LEU A 135 16.37 3.22 -3.85
CA LEU A 135 15.99 1.87 -4.27
C LEU A 135 16.93 1.30 -5.35
N LYS A 136 17.41 2.13 -6.29
CA LYS A 136 18.34 1.71 -7.34
C LYS A 136 19.68 1.23 -6.81
N GLU A 137 20.17 1.83 -5.73
CA GLU A 137 21.43 1.43 -5.10
C GLU A 137 21.43 -0.02 -4.60
N THR A 138 20.24 -0.62 -4.41
CA THR A 138 20.12 -2.04 -4.05
C THR A 138 20.52 -2.99 -5.17
N GLY A 139 20.55 -2.52 -6.43
CA GLY A 139 20.75 -3.35 -7.61
C GLY A 139 19.54 -4.23 -7.97
N ALA A 140 18.44 -4.16 -7.21
CA ALA A 140 17.22 -4.91 -7.50
C ALA A 140 16.52 -4.38 -8.75
N ARG A 141 15.75 -5.25 -9.41
CA ARG A 141 14.81 -4.80 -10.46
C ARG A 141 13.65 -4.07 -9.78
N LEU A 142 13.43 -2.83 -10.19
CA LEU A 142 12.40 -1.98 -9.60
C LEU A 142 11.12 -2.05 -10.42
N VAL A 143 9.99 -2.31 -9.73
CA VAL A 143 8.64 -2.32 -10.31
C VAL A 143 7.77 -1.37 -9.50
N TRP A 144 7.41 -0.24 -10.10
CA TRP A 144 6.45 0.69 -9.51
C TRP A 144 5.03 0.26 -9.85
N ALA A 145 4.19 0.08 -8.82
CA ALA A 145 2.76 -0.07 -9.00
C ALA A 145 2.04 1.27 -8.98
N SER A 146 1.26 1.57 -10.01
CA SER A 146 0.47 2.80 -10.08
C SER A 146 -0.61 2.82 -9.00
N THR A 147 -0.90 4.00 -8.45
CA THR A 147 -1.90 4.19 -7.39
C THR A 147 -3.28 3.88 -7.93
N THR A 148 -4.03 2.99 -7.30
CA THR A 148 -5.37 2.61 -7.75
C THR A 148 -6.38 3.78 -7.71
N PRO A 149 -7.50 3.71 -8.45
CA PRO A 149 -8.48 4.80 -8.50
C PRO A 149 -9.10 5.12 -7.14
N VAL A 150 -9.30 6.42 -6.89
CA VAL A 150 -10.14 6.91 -5.78
C VAL A 150 -11.59 6.95 -6.27
N PRO A 151 -12.51 6.16 -5.69
CA PRO A 151 -13.91 6.20 -6.08
C PRO A 151 -14.60 7.44 -5.53
N GLU A 152 -15.81 7.70 -6.04
CA GLU A 152 -16.69 8.73 -5.51
C GLU A 152 -17.09 8.44 -4.06
N GLY A 153 -17.17 9.47 -3.22
CA GLY A 153 -17.51 9.33 -1.80
C GLY A 153 -16.38 8.82 -0.90
N ALA A 154 -15.18 8.55 -1.44
CA ALA A 154 -14.04 8.10 -0.66
C ALA A 154 -13.65 9.10 0.43
N SER A 155 -13.72 8.65 1.70
CA SER A 155 -13.40 9.50 2.86
C SER A 155 -12.00 10.12 2.76
N GLY A 156 -11.96 11.45 2.88
CA GLY A 156 -10.73 12.25 2.93
C GLY A 156 -9.89 12.24 1.66
N ARG A 157 -10.50 11.97 0.51
CA ARG A 157 -9.84 11.95 -0.80
C ARG A 157 -10.79 12.46 -1.88
N ILE A 158 -10.24 12.98 -2.98
CA ILE A 158 -11.02 13.47 -4.11
C ILE A 158 -10.97 12.46 -5.25
N LYS A 159 -12.12 12.17 -5.85
CA LYS A 159 -12.22 11.31 -7.04
C LYS A 159 -11.31 11.84 -8.15
N GLY A 160 -10.49 10.95 -8.71
CA GLY A 160 -9.58 11.29 -9.81
C GLY A 160 -8.18 11.78 -9.38
N ASP A 161 -7.95 12.13 -8.10
CA ASP A 161 -6.64 12.62 -7.66
C ASP A 161 -5.51 11.60 -7.87
N SER A 162 -5.80 10.30 -7.80
CA SER A 162 -4.78 9.28 -8.05
C SER A 162 -4.22 9.34 -9.47
N ALA A 163 -4.99 9.79 -10.47
CA ALA A 163 -4.46 9.99 -11.83
C ALA A 163 -3.41 11.10 -11.88
N ARG A 164 -3.63 12.20 -11.13
CA ARG A 164 -2.68 13.31 -11.02
C ARG A 164 -1.38 12.89 -10.34
N TYR A 165 -1.46 12.11 -9.26
CA TYR A 165 -0.28 11.57 -8.59
C TYR A 165 0.43 10.52 -9.43
N ASN A 166 -0.30 9.67 -10.16
CA ASN A 166 0.29 8.71 -11.09
C ASN A 166 1.05 9.40 -12.22
N ALA A 167 0.54 10.52 -12.75
CA ALA A 167 1.25 11.30 -13.77
C ALA A 167 2.60 11.83 -13.25
N ALA A 168 2.65 12.35 -12.02
CA ALA A 168 3.89 12.79 -11.38
C ALA A 168 4.84 11.62 -11.12
N ALA A 169 4.34 10.51 -10.56
CA ALA A 169 5.13 9.32 -10.34
C ALA A 169 5.71 8.74 -11.63
N LYS A 170 4.91 8.69 -12.71
CA LYS A 170 5.33 8.17 -14.01
C LYS A 170 6.54 8.92 -14.56
N LYS A 171 6.61 10.25 -14.41
CA LYS A 171 7.79 11.03 -14.82
C LYS A 171 9.07 10.54 -14.13
N VAL A 172 9.00 10.33 -12.81
CA VAL A 172 10.12 9.82 -12.01
C VAL A 172 10.49 8.40 -12.44
N MET A 173 9.50 7.54 -12.65
CA MET A 173 9.74 6.15 -13.06
C MET A 173 10.36 6.06 -14.46
N ASP A 174 9.86 6.85 -15.42
CA ASP A 174 10.39 6.91 -16.78
C ASP A 174 11.83 7.42 -16.79
N ALA A 175 12.12 8.54 -16.10
CA ALA A 175 13.47 9.06 -15.94
C ALA A 175 14.40 8.07 -15.19
N GLY A 176 13.80 7.27 -14.29
CA GLY A 176 14.47 6.23 -13.55
C GLY A 176 14.65 4.91 -14.31
N GLY A 177 14.02 4.70 -15.47
CA GLY A 177 13.98 3.37 -16.09
C GLY A 177 13.36 2.30 -15.19
N VAL A 178 12.41 2.68 -14.34
CA VAL A 178 11.68 1.77 -13.44
C VAL A 178 10.52 1.13 -14.18
N LEU A 179 10.35 -0.19 -14.05
CA LEU A 179 9.24 -0.90 -14.67
C LEU A 179 7.91 -0.47 -14.05
N THR A 180 6.84 -0.43 -14.85
CA THR A 180 5.50 -0.05 -14.37
C THR A 180 4.58 -1.27 -14.33
N ASP A 181 3.92 -1.44 -13.19
CA ASP A 181 2.76 -2.31 -12.98
C ASP A 181 1.49 -1.45 -12.84
N ASP A 182 0.71 -1.31 -13.91
CA ASP A 182 -0.38 -0.34 -13.96
C ASP A 182 -1.69 -0.85 -13.32
N LEU A 183 -1.69 -0.91 -11.98
CA LEU A 183 -2.87 -1.30 -11.20
C LEU A 183 -4.04 -0.31 -11.35
N TYR A 184 -3.76 0.97 -11.64
CA TYR A 184 -4.78 1.95 -11.96
C TYR A 184 -5.57 1.56 -13.21
N ALA A 185 -4.87 1.26 -14.32
CA ALA A 185 -5.50 0.84 -15.57
C ALA A 185 -6.27 -0.47 -15.42
N LEU A 186 -5.73 -1.43 -14.66
CA LEU A 186 -6.41 -2.69 -14.35
C LEU A 186 -7.75 -2.46 -13.62
N ALA A 187 -7.74 -1.61 -12.59
CA ALA A 187 -8.89 -1.45 -11.70
C ALA A 187 -9.98 -0.53 -12.28
N LYS A 188 -9.59 0.55 -12.97
CA LYS A 188 -10.49 1.61 -13.46
C LYS A 188 -11.74 1.13 -14.20
N PRO A 189 -11.68 0.18 -15.17
CA PRO A 189 -12.87 -0.21 -15.93
C PRO A 189 -13.87 -1.03 -15.12
N ARG A 190 -13.49 -1.57 -13.97
CA ARG A 190 -14.28 -2.54 -13.20
C ARG A 190 -14.45 -2.18 -11.72
N LEU A 191 -14.25 -0.91 -11.35
CA LEU A 191 -14.31 -0.46 -9.95
C LEU A 191 -15.59 -0.89 -9.22
N LYS A 192 -16.75 -0.84 -9.89
CA LYS A 192 -18.04 -1.25 -9.30
C LYS A 192 -18.08 -2.73 -8.91
N GLU A 193 -17.28 -3.58 -9.55
CA GLU A 193 -17.22 -5.02 -9.26
C GLU A 193 -16.22 -5.34 -8.15
N ILE A 194 -15.06 -4.67 -8.16
CA ILE A 194 -13.90 -5.10 -7.38
C ILE A 194 -13.53 -4.17 -6.22
N GLN A 195 -14.05 -2.94 -6.21
CA GLN A 195 -13.77 -1.95 -5.18
C GLN A 195 -14.98 -1.77 -4.27
N ARG A 196 -14.74 -1.55 -2.98
CA ARG A 196 -15.82 -1.30 -2.03
C ARG A 196 -16.47 0.06 -2.33
N PRO A 197 -17.81 0.19 -2.21
CA PRO A 197 -18.47 1.48 -2.44
C PRO A 197 -17.92 2.57 -1.53
N ALA A 198 -17.59 3.74 -2.11
CA ALA A 198 -17.06 4.90 -1.39
C ALA A 198 -15.81 4.61 -0.53
N ASP A 199 -15.01 3.61 -0.89
CA ASP A 199 -13.81 3.22 -0.17
C ASP A 199 -12.70 2.86 -1.17
N VAL A 200 -11.49 3.31 -0.90
CA VAL A 200 -10.32 3.01 -1.75
C VAL A 200 -9.94 1.53 -1.69
N HIS A 201 -10.36 0.81 -0.66
CA HIS A 201 -10.06 -0.61 -0.48
C HIS A 201 -10.90 -1.51 -1.38
N PHE A 202 -10.29 -2.62 -1.78
CA PHE A 202 -10.91 -3.59 -2.66
C PHE A 202 -11.70 -4.65 -1.88
N THR A 203 -12.62 -5.33 -2.57
CA THR A 203 -13.19 -6.58 -2.08
C THR A 203 -12.12 -7.67 -2.04
N LYS A 204 -12.46 -8.86 -1.56
CA LYS A 204 -11.53 -10.00 -1.60
C LYS A 204 -11.16 -10.32 -3.06
N GLU A 205 -12.17 -10.39 -3.92
CA GLU A 205 -12.04 -10.69 -5.36
C GLU A 205 -11.22 -9.61 -6.06
N GLY A 206 -11.40 -8.34 -5.67
CA GLY A 206 -10.56 -7.26 -6.18
C GLY A 206 -9.10 -7.36 -5.74
N SER A 207 -8.85 -7.72 -4.48
CA SER A 207 -7.49 -7.95 -3.99
C SER A 207 -6.84 -9.15 -4.69
N ASP A 208 -7.61 -10.20 -4.98
CA ASP A 208 -7.15 -11.36 -5.76
C ASP A 208 -6.82 -10.97 -7.21
N ALA A 209 -7.62 -10.10 -7.84
CA ALA A 209 -7.35 -9.58 -9.18
C ALA A 209 -6.08 -8.71 -9.23
N LEU A 210 -5.88 -7.83 -8.24
CA LEU A 210 -4.63 -7.08 -8.09
C LEU A 210 -3.45 -8.03 -7.89
N ALA A 211 -3.60 -9.07 -7.06
CA ALA A 211 -2.55 -10.04 -6.78
C ALA A 211 -2.07 -10.81 -8.02
N GLN A 212 -2.99 -11.16 -8.93
CA GLN A 212 -2.66 -11.81 -10.21
C GLN A 212 -1.74 -10.93 -11.07
N GLN A 213 -2.10 -9.66 -11.20
CA GLN A 213 -1.32 -8.68 -11.94
C GLN A 213 0.06 -8.45 -11.29
N VAL A 214 0.11 -8.29 -9.96
CA VAL A 214 1.35 -8.11 -9.20
C VAL A 214 2.26 -9.34 -9.32
N ALA A 215 1.71 -10.55 -9.24
CA ALA A 215 2.50 -11.77 -9.40
C ALA A 215 3.10 -11.87 -10.81
N ALA A 216 2.32 -11.52 -11.84
CA ALA A 216 2.80 -11.49 -13.22
C ALA A 216 3.90 -10.43 -13.43
N SER A 217 3.75 -9.24 -12.84
CA SER A 217 4.74 -8.16 -12.97
C SER A 217 6.07 -8.52 -12.29
N ILE A 218 6.03 -9.17 -11.13
CA ILE A 218 7.23 -9.68 -10.43
C ILE A 218 7.93 -10.75 -11.26
N LEU A 219 7.20 -11.75 -11.78
CA LEU A 219 7.79 -12.81 -12.61
C LEU A 219 8.42 -12.23 -13.89
N LYS A 220 7.76 -11.28 -14.53
CA LYS A 220 8.29 -10.59 -15.72
C LYS A 220 9.58 -9.83 -15.41
N ALA A 221 9.65 -9.17 -14.25
CA ALA A 221 10.86 -8.43 -13.84
C ALA A 221 12.07 -9.36 -13.63
N LEU A 222 11.83 -10.61 -13.19
CA LEU A 222 12.85 -11.64 -12.99
C LEU A 222 13.37 -12.25 -14.30
N GLN A 223 12.56 -12.32 -15.36
CA GLN A 223 12.96 -12.91 -16.66
C GLN A 223 14.05 -12.13 -17.39
N GLY A 224 14.28 -10.87 -17.03
CA GLY A 224 15.33 -10.05 -17.63
C GLY A 224 16.69 -10.12 -16.91
N LYS A 225 16.91 -11.16 -16.10
CA LYS A 225 18.20 -11.48 -15.48
C LYS A 225 19.02 -12.42 -16.36
#